data_AF-A0A2T2VAP6-F1
#
_entry.id   AF-A0A2T2VAP6-F1
#
_cell.length_a   1.000
_cell.length_b   1.000
_cell.length_c   1.000
_cell.angle_alpha   90.00
_cell.angle_beta   90.00
_cell.angle_gamma   90.00
#
_symmetry.space_group_name_H-M   'P 1'
#
loop_
_entity.id
_entity.type
_entity.pdbx_description
1 polymer ?
#
loop_
_entity_poly.entity_id
_entity_poly.type
_entity_poly.pdbx_seq_one_letter_code
_entity_poly.pdbx_strand_id
1 'polypeptide(L)'
;MPTPTSYQESPSATLPAPYPTQPVAGRPVDSATPVFDWTPIPDAARYRVQIATTEAFDTIYYDEQAERGDAISLGSTLPGDAATVYWRVRAETEAGDGSVWSEPAHFAASSVEPEGEEGTVRLDAPPTPIHPETTREAPVDVSAVPFSWEGVPEASGYRFQVASAEDFDDPVVDLTVDRTTSITLHDVLSAEDRSFYWRVRPLFRAESTGPWSHPVSFTVAPPAEEEEDLAPEAADPQASARAAGPVEHARTSRATTLTVSLLAVLSFIATLLLTILFS
;
A
#
# COMPACT_ATOMS: atom_id res chain seq x y z
N MET A 1 -30.44 31.95 -15.75
CA MET A 1 -29.29 31.19 -16.26
C MET A 1 -28.47 30.78 -15.05
N PRO A 2 -28.51 29.52 -14.60
CA PRO A 2 -27.58 29.07 -13.57
C PRO A 2 -26.19 28.83 -14.20
N THR A 3 -25.17 29.34 -13.53
CA THR A 3 -23.74 29.14 -13.80
C THR A 3 -23.36 27.66 -13.73
N PRO A 4 -22.49 27.14 -14.61
CA PRO A 4 -22.01 25.77 -14.48
C PRO A 4 -21.12 25.64 -13.25
N THR A 5 -21.51 24.72 -12.37
CA THR A 5 -20.69 24.20 -11.29
C THR A 5 -19.35 23.76 -11.85
N SER A 6 -18.26 24.34 -11.35
CA SER A 6 -16.91 23.88 -11.64
C SER A 6 -16.77 22.48 -11.07
N TYR A 7 -16.65 21.47 -11.93
CA TYR A 7 -16.18 20.15 -11.52
C TYR A 7 -14.76 20.38 -10.99
N GLN A 8 -14.58 20.23 -9.68
CA GLN A 8 -13.25 20.02 -9.14
C GLN A 8 -12.78 18.69 -9.73
N GLU A 9 -11.83 18.77 -10.65
CA GLU A 9 -11.09 17.61 -11.12
C GLU A 9 -10.36 17.04 -9.92
N SER A 10 -10.85 15.93 -9.37
CA SER A 10 -10.16 15.18 -8.34
C SER A 10 -8.78 14.82 -8.87
N PRO A 11 -7.70 14.98 -8.08
CA PRO A 11 -6.38 14.57 -8.55
C PRO A 11 -6.41 13.07 -8.85
N SER A 12 -6.00 12.67 -10.06
CA SER A 12 -5.78 11.25 -10.40
C SER A 12 -4.78 10.67 -9.40
N ALA A 13 -5.27 9.87 -8.44
CA ALA A 13 -4.40 9.03 -7.62
C ALA A 13 -3.69 8.06 -8.56
N THR A 14 -2.37 8.19 -8.68
CA THR A 14 -1.55 7.29 -9.49
C THR A 14 -1.40 5.97 -8.73
N LEU A 15 -1.74 4.85 -9.38
CA LEU A 15 -1.61 3.51 -8.79
C LEU A 15 -0.15 3.23 -8.35
N PRO A 16 0.07 2.48 -7.26
CA PRO A 16 1.41 2.01 -6.88
C PRO A 16 1.95 1.00 -7.90
N ALA A 17 3.27 0.85 -7.94
CA ALA A 17 3.92 -0.14 -8.81
C ALA A 17 3.82 -1.55 -8.21
N PRO A 18 3.48 -2.59 -9.00
CA PRO A 18 3.54 -3.96 -8.53
C PRO A 18 5.00 -4.43 -8.32
N TYR A 19 5.19 -5.45 -7.48
CA TYR A 19 6.45 -6.16 -7.32
C TYR A 19 6.39 -7.49 -8.06
N PRO A 20 7.22 -7.72 -9.08
CA PRO A 20 7.41 -9.04 -9.70
C PRO A 20 7.72 -10.12 -8.66
N THR A 21 7.03 -11.26 -8.73
CA THR A 21 7.26 -12.38 -7.80
C THR A 21 7.66 -13.69 -8.46
N GLN A 22 7.29 -13.87 -9.74
CA GLN A 22 7.72 -15.03 -10.52
C GLN A 22 7.67 -14.69 -12.02
N PRO A 23 8.64 -15.14 -12.83
CA PRO A 23 9.97 -15.65 -12.47
C PRO A 23 10.91 -14.50 -12.06
N VAL A 24 11.78 -14.70 -11.06
CA VAL A 24 12.62 -13.62 -10.50
C VAL A 24 13.98 -14.13 -10.03
N ALA A 25 14.84 -13.21 -9.59
CA ALA A 25 16.07 -13.47 -8.84
C ALA A 25 17.11 -14.30 -9.60
N GLY A 26 17.13 -14.19 -10.94
CA GLY A 26 18.07 -14.88 -11.80
C GLY A 26 17.92 -16.41 -11.79
N ARG A 27 16.81 -16.92 -11.25
CA ARG A 27 16.54 -18.36 -11.18
C ARG A 27 16.27 -18.92 -12.58
N PRO A 28 16.71 -20.15 -12.87
CA PRO A 28 16.44 -20.74 -14.17
C PRO A 28 14.96 -21.12 -14.32
N VAL A 29 14.46 -20.99 -15.54
CA VAL A 29 13.12 -21.48 -15.92
C VAL A 29 13.26 -22.41 -17.11
N ASP A 30 13.00 -23.71 -16.89
CA ASP A 30 13.12 -24.75 -17.92
C ASP A 30 11.86 -24.90 -18.80
N SER A 31 11.01 -23.88 -18.82
CA SER A 31 9.77 -23.86 -19.61
C SER A 31 9.83 -22.77 -20.67
N ALA A 32 9.42 -23.10 -21.89
CA ALA A 32 9.19 -22.11 -22.94
C ALA A 32 7.95 -21.23 -22.69
N THR A 33 7.14 -21.60 -21.69
CA THR A 33 5.93 -20.90 -21.23
C THR A 33 6.00 -20.64 -19.71
N PRO A 34 6.90 -19.77 -19.22
CA PRO A 34 6.96 -19.40 -17.82
C PRO A 34 5.65 -18.77 -17.33
N VAL A 35 5.29 -19.06 -16.07
CA VAL A 35 4.18 -18.42 -15.36
C VAL A 35 4.68 -17.14 -14.71
N PHE A 36 4.05 -16.01 -15.05
CA PHE A 36 4.36 -14.69 -14.52
C PHE A 36 3.39 -14.30 -13.40
N ASP A 37 3.91 -13.84 -12.28
CA ASP A 37 3.12 -13.36 -11.14
C ASP A 37 3.82 -12.18 -10.47
N TRP A 38 3.04 -11.34 -9.79
CA TRP A 38 3.45 -10.12 -9.11
C TRP A 38 2.51 -9.80 -7.94
N THR A 39 2.82 -8.80 -7.11
CA THR A 39 1.92 -8.39 -6.02
C THR A 39 0.65 -7.71 -6.57
N PRO A 40 -0.54 -7.98 -5.99
CA PRO A 40 -1.75 -7.27 -6.39
C PRO A 40 -1.67 -5.79 -6.02
N ILE A 41 -2.28 -4.95 -6.85
CA ILE A 41 -2.47 -3.52 -6.63
C ILE A 41 -3.97 -3.23 -6.54
N PRO A 42 -4.46 -2.62 -5.45
CA PRO A 42 -5.83 -2.14 -5.35
C PRO A 42 -6.19 -1.19 -6.47
N ASP A 43 -7.45 -1.22 -6.92
CA ASP A 43 -7.98 -0.39 -8.02
C ASP A 43 -7.31 -0.58 -9.39
N ALA A 44 -6.40 -1.55 -9.54
CA ALA A 44 -5.88 -1.95 -10.82
C ALA A 44 -6.96 -2.69 -11.62
N ALA A 45 -7.36 -2.13 -12.77
CA ALA A 45 -8.29 -2.78 -13.68
C ALA A 45 -7.63 -3.87 -14.52
N ARG A 46 -6.33 -3.70 -14.82
CA ARG A 46 -5.52 -4.62 -15.62
C ARG A 46 -4.04 -4.40 -15.36
N TYR A 47 -3.22 -5.33 -15.85
CA TYR A 47 -1.76 -5.19 -15.85
C TYR A 47 -1.22 -5.28 -17.26
N ARG A 48 -0.07 -4.63 -17.47
CA ARG A 48 0.70 -4.72 -18.70
C ARG A 48 2.10 -5.21 -18.37
N VAL A 49 2.58 -6.18 -19.13
CA VAL A 49 3.88 -6.84 -18.94
C VAL A 49 4.76 -6.54 -20.14
N GLN A 50 6.02 -6.16 -19.85
CA GLN A 50 7.06 -6.02 -20.86
C GLN A 50 8.19 -7.01 -20.61
N ILE A 51 8.72 -7.60 -21.69
CA ILE A 51 9.84 -8.54 -21.63
C ILE A 51 10.93 -8.10 -22.60
N ALA A 52 12.17 -8.11 -22.11
CA ALA A 52 13.39 -7.71 -22.80
C ALA A 52 14.54 -8.68 -22.49
N THR A 53 15.64 -8.54 -23.22
CA THR A 53 16.90 -9.26 -22.93
C THR A 53 17.95 -8.37 -22.27
N THR A 54 17.64 -7.08 -22.06
CA THR A 54 18.47 -6.11 -21.33
C THR A 54 17.65 -5.44 -20.22
N GLU A 55 18.31 -5.14 -19.10
CA GLU A 55 17.68 -4.46 -17.95
C GLU A 55 17.19 -3.04 -18.29
N ALA A 56 17.81 -2.40 -19.28
CA ALA A 56 17.41 -1.08 -19.76
C ALA A 56 16.17 -1.11 -20.68
N PHE A 57 15.69 -2.30 -21.06
CA PHE A 57 14.55 -2.46 -21.98
C PHE A 57 14.77 -1.79 -23.34
N ASP A 58 16.01 -1.85 -23.87
CA ASP A 58 16.38 -1.22 -25.16
C ASP A 58 15.58 -1.79 -26.34
N THR A 59 15.29 -3.09 -26.29
CA THR A 59 14.42 -3.79 -27.24
C THR A 59 13.39 -4.59 -26.45
N ILE A 60 12.12 -4.27 -26.73
CA ILE A 60 10.97 -4.96 -26.16
C ILE A 60 10.57 -6.10 -27.09
N TYR A 61 10.55 -7.33 -26.58
CA TYR A 61 10.13 -8.52 -27.32
C TYR A 61 8.67 -8.90 -27.05
N TYR A 62 8.16 -8.54 -25.87
CA TYR A 62 6.76 -8.74 -25.48
C TYR A 62 6.25 -7.47 -24.81
N ASP A 63 5.04 -7.02 -25.15
CA ASP A 63 4.40 -5.85 -24.56
C ASP A 63 2.87 -5.95 -24.66
N GLU A 64 2.27 -6.72 -23.76
CA GLU A 64 0.83 -7.00 -23.80
C GLU A 64 0.21 -6.94 -22.41
N GLN A 65 -1.13 -6.89 -22.38
CA GLN A 65 -1.89 -7.07 -21.15
C GLN A 65 -1.78 -8.52 -20.68
N ALA A 66 -1.68 -8.70 -19.37
CA ALA A 66 -1.60 -10.01 -18.74
C ALA A 66 -2.30 -10.00 -17.38
N GLU A 67 -2.73 -11.17 -16.94
CA GLU A 67 -3.24 -11.42 -15.61
C GLU A 67 -2.16 -12.07 -14.74
N ARG A 68 -2.33 -11.92 -13.42
CA ARG A 68 -1.46 -12.59 -12.45
C ARG A 68 -1.58 -14.10 -12.60
N GLY A 69 -0.44 -14.78 -12.71
CA GLY A 69 -0.39 -16.23 -12.90
C GLY A 69 -0.50 -16.68 -14.36
N ASP A 70 -0.46 -15.76 -15.32
CA ASP A 70 -0.49 -16.12 -16.74
C ASP A 70 0.78 -16.82 -17.20
N ALA A 71 0.60 -17.87 -18.02
CA ALA A 71 1.69 -18.54 -18.71
C ALA A 71 1.96 -17.85 -20.06
N ILE A 72 3.10 -17.19 -20.20
CA ILE A 72 3.45 -16.42 -21.41
C ILE A 72 4.42 -17.22 -22.27
N SER A 73 4.12 -17.37 -23.56
CA SER A 73 4.97 -18.11 -24.51
C SER A 73 6.16 -17.25 -24.97
N LEU A 74 7.38 -17.66 -24.60
CA LEU A 74 8.60 -16.93 -24.92
C LEU A 74 9.41 -17.54 -26.07
N GLY A 75 9.18 -18.81 -26.41
CA GLY A 75 10.04 -19.58 -27.31
C GLY A 75 10.22 -19.01 -28.74
N SER A 76 9.22 -18.32 -29.29
CA SER A 76 9.32 -17.61 -30.57
C SER A 76 9.49 -16.09 -30.42
N THR A 77 9.36 -15.60 -29.19
CA THR A 77 9.30 -14.16 -28.86
C THR A 77 10.70 -13.62 -28.59
N LEU A 78 11.54 -14.41 -27.91
CA LEU A 78 12.90 -14.04 -27.55
C LEU A 78 13.93 -14.53 -28.59
N PRO A 79 15.10 -13.86 -28.68
CA PRO A 79 16.26 -14.41 -29.37
C PRO A 79 16.67 -15.77 -28.78
N GLY A 80 16.99 -16.75 -29.63
CA GLY A 80 17.30 -18.12 -29.20
C GLY A 80 18.59 -18.27 -28.38
N ASP A 81 19.41 -17.22 -28.29
CA ASP A 81 20.65 -17.12 -27.54
C ASP A 81 20.52 -16.28 -26.25
N ALA A 82 19.31 -15.84 -25.90
CA ALA A 82 19.08 -15.08 -24.68
C ALA A 82 19.36 -15.93 -23.43
N ALA A 83 20.43 -15.61 -22.69
CA ALA A 83 20.76 -16.29 -21.44
C ALA A 83 19.97 -15.76 -20.23
N THR A 84 19.76 -14.44 -20.19
CA THR A 84 19.01 -13.75 -19.14
C THR A 84 17.86 -12.98 -19.77
N VAL A 85 16.69 -13.10 -19.14
CA VAL A 85 15.47 -12.40 -19.56
C VAL A 85 15.08 -11.44 -18.46
N TYR A 86 14.77 -10.21 -18.85
CA TYR A 86 14.28 -9.16 -17.98
C TYR A 86 12.82 -8.90 -18.28
N TRP A 87 12.04 -8.63 -17.24
CA TRP A 87 10.66 -8.26 -17.40
C TRP A 87 10.23 -7.28 -16.31
N ARG A 88 9.18 -6.54 -16.62
CA ARG A 88 8.58 -5.57 -15.71
C ARG A 88 7.08 -5.54 -15.92
N VAL A 89 6.37 -5.12 -14.89
CA VAL A 89 4.91 -5.04 -14.90
C VAL A 89 4.45 -3.68 -14.36
N ARG A 90 3.32 -3.19 -14.85
CA ARG A 90 2.63 -2.03 -14.28
C ARG A 90 1.15 -2.32 -14.15
N ALA A 91 0.53 -1.68 -13.17
CA ALA A 91 -0.93 -1.65 -13.04
C ALA A 91 -1.50 -0.55 -13.93
N GLU A 92 -2.71 -0.74 -14.45
CA GLU A 92 -3.43 0.28 -15.22
C GLU A 92 -4.88 0.38 -14.73
N THR A 93 -5.40 1.61 -14.69
CA THR A 93 -6.81 1.89 -14.41
C THR A 93 -7.67 1.60 -15.64
N GLU A 94 -9.00 1.60 -15.49
CA GLU A 94 -9.93 1.46 -16.63
C GLU A 94 -9.74 2.57 -17.68
N ALA A 95 -9.40 3.79 -17.23
CA ALA A 95 -9.11 4.93 -18.10
C ALA A 95 -7.80 4.77 -18.90
N GLY A 96 -6.95 3.81 -18.51
CA GLY A 96 -5.65 3.54 -19.15
C GLY A 96 -4.48 4.31 -18.57
N ASP A 97 -4.68 5.06 -17.48
CA ASP A 97 -3.59 5.62 -16.70
C ASP A 97 -2.86 4.49 -15.97
N GLY A 98 -1.54 4.43 -16.14
CA GLY A 98 -0.70 3.39 -15.55
C GLY A 98 0.04 3.87 -14.31
N SER A 99 0.34 2.94 -13.40
CA SER A 99 1.41 3.12 -12.42
C SER A 99 2.74 3.37 -13.12
N VAL A 100 3.75 3.80 -12.37
CA VAL A 100 5.13 3.60 -12.82
C VAL A 100 5.39 2.10 -13.02
N TRP A 101 6.31 1.76 -13.92
CA TRP A 101 6.74 0.38 -14.09
C TRP A 101 7.42 -0.12 -12.81
N SER A 102 7.27 -1.42 -12.53
CA SER A 102 8.06 -2.08 -11.50
C SER A 102 9.57 -1.94 -11.75
N GLU A 103 10.36 -2.15 -10.70
CA GLU A 103 11.77 -2.48 -10.91
C GLU A 103 11.88 -3.72 -11.82
N PRO A 104 12.90 -3.81 -12.68
CA PRO A 104 13.10 -4.96 -13.54
C PRO A 104 13.34 -6.23 -12.71
N ALA A 105 12.54 -7.26 -12.97
CA ALA A 105 12.84 -8.61 -12.55
C ALA A 105 13.63 -9.35 -13.63
N HIS A 106 14.40 -10.35 -13.23
CA HIS A 106 15.17 -11.16 -14.15
C HIS A 106 15.18 -12.64 -13.78
N PHE A 107 15.31 -13.47 -14.80
CA PHE A 107 15.46 -14.92 -14.66
C PHE A 107 16.38 -15.47 -15.75
N ALA A 108 16.93 -16.66 -15.54
CA ALA A 108 17.74 -17.34 -16.54
C ALA A 108 16.84 -18.17 -17.47
N ALA A 109 17.01 -18.00 -18.79
CA ALA A 109 16.18 -18.68 -19.80
C ALA A 109 16.43 -20.19 -19.86
N SER A 110 17.51 -20.67 -19.24
CA SER A 110 17.88 -22.08 -19.16
C SER A 110 18.63 -22.35 -17.88
N SER A 111 18.53 -23.59 -17.37
CA SER A 111 19.35 -24.11 -16.28
C SER A 111 20.83 -24.29 -16.61
N VAL A 112 21.26 -24.00 -17.84
CA VAL A 112 22.69 -24.01 -18.17
C VAL A 112 23.38 -22.87 -17.41
N GLU A 113 24.16 -23.24 -16.41
CA GLU A 113 24.99 -22.30 -15.66
C GLU A 113 25.97 -21.61 -16.61
N PRO A 114 26.04 -20.26 -16.65
CA PRO A 114 27.03 -19.60 -17.48
C PRO A 114 28.42 -19.97 -16.99
N GLU A 115 29.27 -20.41 -17.92
CA GLU A 115 30.66 -20.68 -17.60
C GLU A 115 31.32 -19.40 -17.07
N GLY A 116 31.73 -19.40 -15.79
CA GLY A 116 32.50 -18.30 -15.20
C GLY A 116 32.07 -17.80 -13.81
N GLU A 117 30.98 -18.31 -13.22
CA GLU A 117 30.55 -17.94 -11.85
C GLU A 117 30.99 -18.94 -10.76
N GLU A 118 32.00 -19.75 -11.03
CA GLU A 118 32.64 -20.54 -9.98
C GLU A 118 33.58 -19.64 -9.15
N GLY A 119 33.19 -19.35 -7.90
CA GLY A 119 34.14 -18.91 -6.87
C GLY A 119 33.89 -17.57 -6.18
N THR A 120 32.68 -17.03 -6.17
CA THR A 120 32.40 -15.89 -5.27
C THR A 120 32.31 -16.37 -3.83
N VAL A 121 32.95 -15.63 -2.92
CA VAL A 121 32.91 -15.90 -1.48
C VAL A 121 31.56 -15.43 -0.98
N ARG A 122 30.63 -16.37 -0.86
CA ARG A 122 29.30 -16.09 -0.34
C ARG A 122 29.39 -15.72 1.14
N LEU A 123 28.87 -14.55 1.47
CA LEU A 123 28.66 -14.17 2.86
C LEU A 123 27.38 -14.84 3.36
N ASP A 124 27.55 -15.84 4.22
CA ASP A 124 26.44 -16.55 4.86
C ASP A 124 25.90 -15.73 6.04
N ALA A 125 25.40 -14.53 5.76
CA ALA A 125 24.80 -13.62 6.73
C ALA A 125 23.30 -13.47 6.47
N PRO A 126 22.45 -13.53 7.51
CA PRO A 126 21.04 -13.22 7.36
C PRO A 126 20.85 -11.73 7.07
N PRO A 127 19.86 -11.34 6.24
CA PRO A 127 19.46 -9.96 6.09
C PRO A 127 18.97 -9.41 7.44
N THR A 128 19.13 -8.11 7.66
CA THR A 128 18.60 -7.41 8.84
C THR A 128 17.26 -6.78 8.49
N PRO A 129 16.13 -7.23 9.07
CA PRO A 129 14.85 -6.52 8.99
C PRO A 129 14.98 -5.08 9.53
N ILE A 130 14.42 -4.09 8.82
CA ILE A 130 14.49 -2.67 9.21
C ILE A 130 13.11 -2.15 9.64
N HIS A 131 12.08 -2.38 8.83
CA HIS A 131 10.71 -1.92 9.09
C HIS A 131 9.71 -2.92 8.50
N PRO A 132 8.54 -3.16 9.11
CA PRO A 132 8.07 -2.61 10.39
C PRO A 132 8.60 -3.40 11.60
N GLU A 133 8.76 -2.74 12.76
CA GLU A 133 9.10 -3.40 14.03
C GLU A 133 8.26 -2.90 15.23
N THR A 134 7.64 -3.82 15.98
CA THR A 134 6.73 -3.48 17.13
C THR A 134 7.41 -2.65 18.21
N THR A 135 8.71 -2.86 18.45
CA THR A 135 9.35 -2.35 19.66
C THR A 135 9.47 -0.82 19.72
N ARG A 136 9.24 -0.13 18.60
CA ARG A 136 9.44 1.33 18.49
C ARG A 136 8.37 2.08 17.71
N GLU A 137 7.33 1.42 17.22
CA GLU A 137 6.44 1.99 16.20
C GLU A 137 4.97 1.87 16.58
N ALA A 138 4.16 2.83 16.11
CA ALA A 138 2.71 2.72 16.15
C ALA A 138 2.25 1.59 15.20
N PRO A 139 1.04 1.03 15.39
CA PRO A 139 0.48 0.09 14.43
C PRO A 139 0.47 0.66 13.01
N VAL A 140 0.85 -0.17 12.04
CA VAL A 140 0.89 0.20 10.62
C VAL A 140 -0.50 0.11 10.02
N ASP A 141 -0.84 1.00 9.09
CA ASP A 141 -2.08 0.88 8.31
C ASP A 141 -2.10 -0.43 7.51
N VAL A 142 -3.10 -1.28 7.77
CA VAL A 142 -3.22 -2.59 7.13
C VAL A 142 -3.42 -2.53 5.61
N SER A 143 -3.93 -1.41 5.09
CA SER A 143 -4.19 -1.23 3.65
C SER A 143 -2.90 -1.07 2.83
N ALA A 144 -1.81 -0.66 3.47
CA ALA A 144 -0.50 -0.49 2.83
C ALA A 144 0.61 -0.69 3.87
N VAL A 145 1.14 -1.91 3.94
CA VAL A 145 2.18 -2.28 4.91
C VAL A 145 3.56 -2.30 4.23
N PRO A 146 4.43 -1.30 4.50
CA PRO A 146 5.77 -1.27 3.93
C PRO A 146 6.75 -2.11 4.75
N PHE A 147 7.50 -2.95 4.06
CA PHE A 147 8.59 -3.76 4.58
C PHE A 147 9.91 -3.30 3.97
N SER A 148 10.98 -3.26 4.78
CA SER A 148 12.34 -3.01 4.29
C SER A 148 13.37 -3.76 5.09
N TRP A 149 14.46 -4.18 4.44
CA TRP A 149 15.56 -4.93 5.05
C TRP A 149 16.91 -4.51 4.47
N GLU A 150 17.99 -4.80 5.19
CA GLU A 150 19.34 -4.59 4.68
C GLU A 150 19.68 -5.63 3.60
N GLY A 151 20.26 -5.15 2.50
CA GLY A 151 20.70 -6.01 1.40
C GLY A 151 21.90 -6.88 1.78
N VAL A 152 21.87 -8.15 1.39
CA VAL A 152 22.99 -9.08 1.49
C VAL A 152 23.79 -9.04 0.19
N PRO A 153 25.12 -8.84 0.25
CA PRO A 153 25.97 -8.87 -0.94
C PRO A 153 25.80 -10.17 -1.73
N GLU A 154 25.83 -10.07 -3.06
CA GLU A 154 25.68 -11.20 -4.00
C GLU A 154 24.30 -11.89 -3.99
N ALA A 155 23.34 -11.44 -3.17
CA ALA A 155 21.98 -11.93 -3.26
C ALA A 155 21.38 -11.58 -4.62
N SER A 156 20.89 -12.59 -5.34
CA SER A 156 20.18 -12.41 -6.61
C SER A 156 18.71 -12.02 -6.39
N GLY A 157 18.19 -12.22 -5.19
CA GLY A 157 16.89 -11.75 -4.74
C GLY A 157 16.60 -12.20 -3.31
N TYR A 158 15.34 -12.14 -2.90
CA TYR A 158 14.93 -12.46 -1.53
C TYR A 158 13.65 -13.28 -1.50
N ARG A 159 13.58 -14.26 -0.59
CA ARG A 159 12.30 -14.87 -0.20
C ARG A 159 11.82 -14.16 1.05
N PHE A 160 10.59 -13.69 1.01
CA PHE A 160 9.95 -12.90 2.04
C PHE A 160 8.68 -13.62 2.52
N GLN A 161 8.50 -13.68 3.84
CA GLN A 161 7.35 -14.32 4.45
C GLN A 161 6.71 -13.43 5.52
N VAL A 162 5.38 -13.45 5.59
CA VAL A 162 4.57 -12.92 6.68
C VAL A 162 3.67 -14.03 7.19
N ALA A 163 3.58 -14.19 8.50
CA ALA A 163 2.75 -15.20 9.16
C ALA A 163 2.07 -14.61 10.40
N SER A 164 0.95 -15.21 10.82
CA SER A 164 0.29 -14.90 12.09
C SER A 164 0.97 -15.56 13.30
N ALA A 165 1.83 -16.56 13.05
CA ALA A 165 2.62 -17.28 14.06
C ALA A 165 4.12 -17.22 13.77
N GLU A 166 4.94 -17.28 14.81
CA GLU A 166 6.41 -17.14 14.74
C GLU A 166 7.12 -18.36 14.09
N ASP A 167 6.44 -19.49 13.96
CA ASP A 167 6.98 -20.71 13.33
C ASP A 167 6.97 -20.66 11.79
N PHE A 168 6.08 -19.86 11.20
CA PHE A 168 5.83 -19.75 9.75
C PHE A 168 5.46 -21.10 9.11
N ASP A 169 4.71 -21.95 9.82
CA ASP A 169 4.20 -23.22 9.28
C ASP A 169 3.16 -22.99 8.17
N ASP A 170 2.34 -21.94 8.31
CA ASP A 170 1.33 -21.50 7.33
C ASP A 170 1.43 -19.98 7.12
N PRO A 171 2.40 -19.53 6.29
CA PRO A 171 2.59 -18.10 6.06
C PRO A 171 1.44 -17.53 5.22
N VAL A 172 0.88 -16.41 5.70
CA VAL A 172 -0.13 -15.61 4.98
C VAL A 172 0.43 -15.08 3.65
N VAL A 173 1.72 -14.73 3.66
CA VAL A 173 2.45 -14.27 2.48
C VAL A 173 3.73 -15.08 2.38
N ASP A 174 3.99 -15.64 1.20
CA ASP A 174 5.25 -16.30 0.86
C ASP A 174 5.56 -16.00 -0.60
N LEU A 175 6.45 -15.04 -0.81
CA LEU A 175 6.80 -14.57 -2.14
C LEU A 175 8.32 -14.47 -2.29
N THR A 176 8.76 -14.49 -3.54
CA THR A 176 10.13 -14.17 -3.91
C THR A 176 10.14 -12.83 -4.62
N VAL A 177 11.13 -12.00 -4.37
CA VAL A 177 11.39 -10.77 -5.14
C VAL A 177 12.81 -10.79 -5.69
N ASP A 178 13.04 -9.94 -6.68
CA ASP A 178 14.36 -9.72 -7.26
C ASP A 178 15.28 -8.95 -6.28
N ARG A 179 16.26 -8.20 -6.79
CA ARG A 179 17.25 -7.43 -6.04
C ARG A 179 16.70 -6.28 -5.19
N THR A 180 15.38 -6.14 -5.09
CA THR A 180 14.75 -5.12 -4.24
C THR A 180 14.96 -5.44 -2.77
N THR A 181 14.96 -4.39 -1.94
CA THR A 181 15.16 -4.48 -0.48
C THR A 181 14.01 -3.84 0.31
N SER A 182 12.95 -3.48 -0.40
CA SER A 182 11.73 -2.94 0.18
C SER A 182 10.52 -3.33 -0.65
N ILE A 183 9.43 -3.67 0.01
CA ILE A 183 8.14 -3.93 -0.64
C ILE A 183 7.01 -3.29 0.15
N THR A 184 5.94 -2.91 -0.52
CA THR A 184 4.69 -2.52 0.17
C THR A 184 3.60 -3.51 -0.23
N LEU A 185 3.00 -4.15 0.77
CA LEU A 185 1.84 -5.02 0.56
C LEU A 185 0.57 -4.21 0.69
N HIS A 186 -0.25 -4.22 -0.35
CA HIS A 186 -1.49 -3.47 -0.41
C HIS A 186 -2.69 -4.41 -0.29
N ASP A 187 -3.52 -4.21 0.74
CA ASP A 187 -4.74 -4.99 1.02
C ASP A 187 -4.54 -6.53 1.05
N VAL A 188 -3.34 -6.98 1.43
CA VAL A 188 -3.02 -8.42 1.52
C VAL A 188 -3.27 -8.99 2.92
N LEU A 189 -3.03 -8.19 3.96
CA LEU A 189 -3.15 -8.62 5.35
C LEU A 189 -4.55 -8.30 5.91
N SER A 190 -5.02 -9.11 6.85
CA SER A 190 -6.31 -8.89 7.52
C SER A 190 -6.16 -8.00 8.75
N ALA A 191 -7.10 -7.07 8.94
CA ALA A 191 -7.19 -6.26 10.17
C ALA A 191 -7.68 -7.06 11.39
N GLU A 192 -8.25 -8.26 11.17
CA GLU A 192 -8.70 -9.14 12.25
C GLU A 192 -7.50 -9.65 13.06
N ASP A 193 -6.40 -9.95 12.37
CA ASP A 193 -5.13 -10.34 12.94
C ASP A 193 -4.30 -9.08 13.23
N ARG A 194 -4.32 -8.63 14.49
CA ARG A 194 -3.63 -7.39 14.88
C ARG A 194 -2.12 -7.52 15.00
N SER A 195 -1.57 -8.73 14.86
CA SER A 195 -0.15 -9.01 15.09
C SER A 195 0.34 -10.06 14.12
N PHE A 196 1.47 -9.77 13.49
CA PHE A 196 2.11 -10.62 12.50
C PHE A 196 3.60 -10.72 12.79
N TYR A 197 4.21 -11.75 12.24
CA TYR A 197 5.64 -11.97 12.20
C TYR A 197 6.08 -11.96 10.75
N TRP A 198 7.24 -11.38 10.47
CA TRP A 198 7.82 -11.43 9.15
C TRP A 198 9.30 -11.79 9.21
N ARG A 199 9.77 -12.44 8.15
CA ARG A 199 11.17 -12.80 7.98
C ARG A 199 11.56 -12.76 6.51
N VAL A 200 12.84 -12.60 6.27
CA VAL A 200 13.40 -12.52 4.93
C VAL A 200 14.70 -13.33 4.87
N ARG A 201 14.97 -13.96 3.73
CA ARG A 201 16.25 -14.63 3.47
C ARG A 201 16.78 -14.27 2.09
N PRO A 202 18.11 -14.22 1.90
CA PRO A 202 18.68 -13.95 0.61
C PRO A 202 18.61 -15.22 -0.24
N LEU A 203 18.39 -15.03 -1.52
CA LEU A 203 18.48 -16.05 -2.54
C LEU A 203 19.75 -15.81 -3.32
N PHE A 204 20.39 -16.90 -3.70
CA PHE A 204 21.54 -16.87 -4.58
C PHE A 204 21.21 -17.66 -5.84
N ARG A 205 22.05 -17.50 -6.85
CA ARG A 205 21.95 -18.27 -8.07
C ARG A 205 22.02 -19.79 -7.78
N ALA A 206 21.37 -20.58 -8.64
CA ALA A 206 21.32 -22.05 -8.59
C ALA A 206 20.59 -22.64 -7.36
N GLU A 207 19.34 -22.24 -7.14
CA GLU A 207 18.40 -22.73 -6.09
C GLU A 207 18.86 -22.62 -4.62
N SER A 208 20.09 -22.18 -4.40
CA SER A 208 20.68 -22.01 -3.08
C SER A 208 20.10 -20.80 -2.34
N THR A 209 19.95 -20.95 -1.04
CA THR A 209 19.33 -19.94 -0.16
C THR A 209 20.22 -19.70 1.04
N GLY A 210 20.36 -18.44 1.45
CA GLY A 210 21.00 -18.11 2.72
C GLY A 210 20.07 -18.32 3.93
N PRO A 211 20.57 -18.02 5.14
CA PRO A 211 19.81 -18.14 6.36
C PRO A 211 18.65 -17.14 6.39
N TRP A 212 17.60 -17.51 7.10
CA TRP A 212 16.53 -16.59 7.47
C TRP A 212 17.04 -15.54 8.45
N SER A 213 16.51 -14.32 8.32
CA SER A 213 16.55 -13.34 9.39
C SER A 213 15.88 -13.88 10.65
N HIS A 214 16.21 -13.27 11.79
CA HIS A 214 15.34 -13.42 12.95
C HIS A 214 13.93 -12.90 12.61
N PRO A 215 12.87 -13.58 13.05
CA PRO A 215 11.52 -13.06 12.90
C PRO A 215 11.37 -11.73 13.63
N VAL A 216 10.73 -10.77 12.98
CA VAL A 216 10.34 -9.50 13.59
C VAL A 216 8.83 -9.43 13.64
N SER A 217 8.29 -9.03 14.80
CA SER A 217 6.85 -8.82 14.96
C SER A 217 6.48 -7.38 14.65
N PHE A 218 5.28 -7.19 14.11
CA PHE A 218 4.65 -5.89 13.91
C PHE A 218 3.15 -5.99 14.18
N THR A 219 2.51 -4.84 14.39
CA THR A 219 1.07 -4.75 14.55
C THR A 219 0.48 -3.90 13.46
N VAL A 220 -0.76 -4.23 13.06
CA VAL A 220 -1.53 -3.46 12.10
C VAL A 220 -2.75 -2.85 12.77
N ALA A 221 -3.21 -1.73 12.22
CA ALA A 221 -4.49 -1.12 12.54
C ALA A 221 -5.34 -1.02 11.25
N PRO A 222 -6.67 -1.01 11.39
CA PRO A 222 -7.55 -0.62 10.28
C PRO A 222 -7.09 0.73 9.68
N PRO A 223 -7.37 0.99 8.40
CA PRO A 223 -7.08 2.28 7.80
C PRO A 223 -7.70 3.37 8.68
N ALA A 224 -6.94 4.44 8.90
CA ALA A 224 -7.46 5.57 9.65
C ALA A 224 -8.71 6.03 8.91
N GLU A 225 -9.88 5.95 9.56
CA GLU A 225 -11.07 6.59 9.04
C GLU A 225 -10.67 8.05 8.87
N GLU A 226 -10.64 8.55 7.64
CA GLU A 226 -10.67 9.99 7.42
C GLU A 226 -11.92 10.42 8.19
N GLU A 227 -11.73 11.04 9.36
CA GLU A 227 -12.78 11.83 9.95
C GLU A 227 -13.13 12.81 8.83
N GLU A 228 -14.20 12.51 8.07
CA GLU A 228 -14.92 13.51 7.31
C GLU A 228 -15.03 14.64 8.32
N ASP A 229 -14.28 15.71 8.08
CA ASP A 229 -14.33 16.93 8.84
C ASP A 229 -15.79 17.35 8.74
N LEU A 230 -16.60 16.86 9.69
CA LEU A 230 -17.94 17.30 9.94
C LEU A 230 -17.71 18.71 10.43
N ALA A 231 -17.51 19.59 9.44
CA ALA A 231 -17.49 21.02 9.60
C ALA A 231 -18.65 21.29 10.54
N PRO A 232 -18.40 21.83 11.75
CA PRO A 232 -19.47 22.05 12.70
C PRO A 232 -20.54 22.82 11.95
N GLU A 233 -21.73 22.22 11.81
CA GLU A 233 -22.88 22.81 11.14
C GLU A 233 -22.89 24.27 11.55
N ALA A 234 -22.67 25.16 10.58
CA ALA A 234 -22.36 26.55 10.84
C ALA A 234 -23.44 27.09 11.77
N ALA A 235 -23.08 27.27 13.05
CA ALA A 235 -23.95 27.87 14.03
C ALA A 235 -24.32 29.24 13.46
N ASP A 236 -25.61 29.43 13.24
CA ASP A 236 -26.23 30.65 12.75
C ASP A 236 -25.49 31.89 13.32
N PRO A 237 -24.87 32.74 12.49
CA PRO A 237 -24.07 33.85 12.96
C PRO A 237 -24.97 35.01 13.40
N GLN A 238 -25.92 34.77 14.32
CA GLN A 238 -26.72 35.82 14.93
C GLN A 238 -27.07 35.53 16.40
N ALA A 239 -26.06 35.34 17.25
CA ALA A 239 -26.20 35.75 18.66
C ALA A 239 -24.86 35.68 19.40
N SER A 240 -24.12 36.78 19.48
CA SER A 240 -23.47 37.27 20.72
C SER A 240 -22.49 38.39 20.44
N ALA A 241 -23.00 39.62 20.39
CA ALA A 241 -22.32 40.80 20.89
C ALA A 241 -23.31 41.41 21.90
N ARG A 242 -22.97 41.85 23.11
CA ARG A 242 -21.72 42.19 23.79
C ARG A 242 -22.15 42.57 25.23
N ALA A 243 -21.29 42.43 26.25
CA ALA A 243 -21.23 43.42 27.34
C ALA A 243 -20.01 43.20 28.27
N ALA A 244 -18.87 43.75 27.88
CA ALA A 244 -18.00 44.46 28.82
C ALA A 244 -18.35 45.95 28.68
N GLY A 245 -18.65 46.64 29.79
CA GLY A 245 -18.72 48.10 29.82
C GLY A 245 -17.36 48.72 30.18
N PRO A 246 -17.26 50.04 30.38
CA PRO A 246 -18.08 51.15 29.86
C PRO A 246 -17.30 51.94 28.79
N VAL A 247 -17.99 52.72 27.95
CA VAL A 247 -17.34 53.72 27.07
C VAL A 247 -17.99 55.07 27.33
N GLU A 248 -17.18 56.05 27.72
CA GLU A 248 -17.61 57.44 27.82
C GLU A 248 -17.81 58.08 26.44
N HIS A 249 -18.80 58.96 26.41
CA HIS A 249 -19.09 60.01 25.43
C HIS A 249 -19.72 59.65 24.08
N ALA A 250 -21.04 59.49 24.15
CA ALA A 250 -22.06 60.36 23.53
C ALA A 250 -21.89 60.85 22.08
N ARG A 251 -22.82 60.44 21.21
CA ARG A 251 -23.77 61.35 20.50
C ARG A 251 -24.83 60.55 19.70
N THR A 252 -26.10 60.77 20.05
CA THR A 252 -27.31 60.93 19.19
C THR A 252 -27.57 59.90 18.07
N SER A 253 -28.74 59.29 17.85
CA SER A 253 -30.11 59.46 18.34
C SER A 253 -30.99 58.36 17.72
N ARG A 254 -31.95 57.83 18.50
CA ARG A 254 -33.34 57.43 18.13
C ARG A 254 -33.54 56.34 17.03
N ALA A 255 -34.46 55.37 17.14
CA ALA A 255 -35.55 55.09 18.08
C ALA A 255 -36.19 53.71 17.78
N THR A 256 -36.97 53.19 18.75
CA THR A 256 -38.20 52.35 18.61
C THR A 256 -38.03 50.90 18.10
N THR A 257 -38.61 49.79 18.61
CA THR A 257 -39.73 49.41 19.53
C THR A 257 -39.61 47.87 19.72
N LEU A 258 -39.52 47.29 20.94
CA LEU A 258 -40.59 46.72 21.82
C LEU A 258 -41.34 45.47 21.28
N THR A 259 -41.17 44.31 21.95
CA THR A 259 -42.15 43.26 22.40
C THR A 259 -41.42 41.90 22.62
N VAL A 260 -41.19 41.38 23.84
CA VAL A 260 -42.06 40.74 24.87
C VAL A 260 -42.41 39.25 24.59
N SER A 261 -41.81 38.38 25.42
CA SER A 261 -42.32 37.14 26.04
C SER A 261 -42.51 35.84 25.24
N LEU A 262 -41.81 34.79 25.72
CA LEU A 262 -42.46 33.50 26.02
C LEU A 262 -41.72 32.75 27.15
N LEU A 263 -41.89 33.23 28.37
CA LEU A 263 -41.61 32.50 29.61
C LEU A 263 -42.90 31.78 30.01
N ALA A 264 -43.18 30.62 29.41
CA ALA A 264 -44.43 29.88 29.69
C ALA A 264 -44.33 28.34 29.58
N VAL A 265 -43.21 27.75 29.18
CA VAL A 265 -43.15 26.29 28.96
C VAL A 265 -42.50 25.53 30.14
N LEU A 266 -41.75 26.21 31.01
CA LEU A 266 -41.08 25.57 32.15
C LEU A 266 -41.93 25.48 33.44
N SER A 267 -43.12 26.09 33.50
CA SER A 267 -43.98 26.02 34.69
C SER A 267 -45.05 24.91 34.65
N PHE A 268 -45.22 24.21 33.52
CA PHE A 268 -46.21 23.14 33.37
C PHE A 268 -45.65 21.75 33.72
N ILE A 269 -44.34 21.53 33.53
CA ILE A 269 -43.69 20.25 33.84
C ILE A 269 -43.44 20.11 35.35
N ALA A 270 -43.19 21.22 36.06
CA ALA A 270 -42.93 21.19 37.51
C ALA A 270 -44.19 20.94 38.36
N THR A 271 -45.39 21.28 37.87
CA THR A 271 -46.65 21.05 38.60
C THR A 271 -47.21 19.64 38.40
N LEU A 272 -46.92 18.99 37.26
CA LEU A 272 -47.34 17.62 36.97
C LEU A 272 -46.54 16.56 37.74
N LEU A 273 -45.25 16.81 38.02
CA LEU A 273 -44.40 15.92 38.81
C LEU A 273 -44.71 15.95 40.32
N LEU A 274 -45.24 17.06 40.83
CA LEU A 274 -45.58 17.21 42.26
C LEU A 274 -46.93 16.54 42.62
N THR A 275 -47.84 16.36 41.66
CA THR A 275 -49.17 15.77 41.90
C THR A 275 -49.18 14.24 41.81
N ILE A 276 -48.16 13.62 41.21
CA ILE A 276 -48.03 12.16 41.12
C ILE A 276 -47.34 11.56 42.37
N LEU A 277 -46.61 12.38 43.15
CA LEU A 277 -45.85 11.92 44.32
C LEU A 277 -46.62 11.92 45.65
N PHE A 278 -47.88 12.38 45.66
CA PHE A 278 -48.72 12.47 46.88
C PHE A 278 -50.15 11.90 46.71
N SER A 279 -50.37 10.99 45.75
CA SER A 279 -51.57 10.11 45.71
C SER A 279 -51.22 8.68 46.10
#